data_AF-A0A9E4IN47-F1
#
_entry.id   AF-A0A9E4IN47-F1
#
_cell.length_a   1.000
_cell.length_b   1.000
_cell.length_c   1.000
_cell.angle_alpha   90.00
_cell.angle_beta   90.00
_cell.angle_gamma   90.00
#
_symmetry.space_group_name_H-M   'P 1'
#
loop_
_entity.id
_entity.type
_entity.pdbx_description
1 polymer ?
#
loop_
_entity_poly.entity_id
_entity_poly.type
_entity_poly.pdbx_seq_one_letter_code
_entity_poly.pdbx_strand_id
1 'polypeptide(L)'
;MSTRFRRIPALLTAVTLAGAGLILDGPAVSARQAVTLDADDIGGVVSSPSGPEAGVWVIAETNDFATRLRKIVVTDDEGRYVLPDLPDADYEIWVRGYGLADSPKVSGRPGQTLDLRAEAAATPEEAAAVYPANYWYSLMEVPDPSEFPGTGADGNGIPPTVRTQAHWVDLLKQGCQLCHQLGNLATREIPNAADFDSTEAAWAHRIVTGQRASNMAATINRFGRQRAIASYAEWTDRIMAGEVPPQPERPQGRERDVVLTMWEWGGETGYIHDEIASDKRDPRVNAGGPVYGVEFAGDKLVWVDPDNSEAHEVSLPIRDTPGEGDFRSYIAQEMPNPSFYYGDELIWNNPGNPHNPMMDAEGRVWMTHQIRGPGNPEWCREGSDNAFARYYPIDRAARHVAYYDPATEHVELIDTCFNTHHLQFGFDEDDTLYLSSVSDVIGWVNTKTYAETGDEQASQGWCPTAHRRVDGPARGSGPVEGPPDGPRLVRHRSRSDRGKRGLGRVRRGPRPDRAPVARRQPAGDMHLGVLPAAVRERGRAGPGLLAARRRHRPQRRRVDGAVGQRAHRQVRPQPMRRAERAHRHRPALPRGVDAVRHAGTADAGRGRARQRRLPLL
;
A
#
# COMPACT_ATOMS: atom_id res chain seq x y z
N MET A 1 -86.92 -71.91 -4.02
CA MET A 1 -85.68 -72.02 -3.23
C MET A 1 -85.37 -70.67 -2.60
N SER A 2 -85.31 -70.69 -1.25
CA SER A 2 -84.90 -69.68 -0.26
C SER A 2 -85.14 -68.19 -0.60
N THR A 3 -86.34 -67.62 -0.38
CA THR A 3 -86.86 -66.95 0.86
C THR A 3 -86.05 -65.73 1.31
N ARG A 4 -86.58 -64.54 1.64
CA ARG A 4 -87.94 -63.95 1.82
C ARG A 4 -87.68 -62.42 1.98
N PHE A 5 -88.43 -61.52 1.31
CA PHE A 5 -89.46 -60.61 1.88
C PHE A 5 -88.99 -59.75 3.09
N ARG A 6 -89.25 -58.44 3.27
CA ARG A 6 -90.28 -57.52 2.75
C ARG A 6 -90.04 -56.09 3.33
N ARG A 7 -90.25 -55.06 2.49
CA ARG A 7 -91.00 -53.79 2.71
C ARG A 7 -90.57 -52.65 3.70
N ILE A 8 -90.54 -51.45 3.10
CA ILE A 8 -91.18 -50.14 3.44
C ILE A 8 -90.33 -49.08 4.20
N PRO A 9 -90.49 -47.76 3.87
CA PRO A 9 -89.43 -46.74 3.84
C PRO A 9 -89.55 -45.67 4.95
N ALA A 10 -88.56 -44.77 5.05
CA ALA A 10 -88.72 -43.29 5.01
C ALA A 10 -87.58 -42.51 5.71
N LEU A 11 -87.47 -41.25 5.26
CA LEU A 11 -87.04 -40.02 5.96
C LEU A 11 -85.56 -39.61 6.06
N LEU A 12 -85.32 -38.46 5.41
CA LEU A 12 -84.35 -37.38 5.64
C LEU A 12 -83.79 -37.27 7.07
N THR A 13 -82.49 -37.04 7.20
CA THR A 13 -81.94 -36.02 8.10
C THR A 13 -80.53 -35.58 7.65
N ALA A 14 -80.33 -34.28 7.53
CA ALA A 14 -79.03 -33.65 7.35
C ALA A 14 -78.28 -33.59 8.69
N VAL A 15 -76.98 -33.90 8.71
CA VAL A 15 -76.07 -33.53 9.80
C VAL A 15 -74.74 -33.10 9.19
N THR A 16 -74.45 -31.81 9.32
CA THR A 16 -73.12 -31.19 9.23
C THR A 16 -72.21 -31.68 10.35
N LEU A 17 -70.98 -32.08 10.03
CA LEU A 17 -69.90 -32.23 11.01
C LEU A 17 -68.64 -31.55 10.48
N ALA A 18 -68.27 -30.46 11.15
CA ALA A 18 -67.00 -29.77 11.02
C ALA A 18 -65.89 -30.62 11.66
N GLY A 19 -64.83 -30.91 10.90
CA GLY A 19 -63.60 -31.51 11.40
C GLY A 19 -62.47 -30.48 11.34
N ALA A 20 -62.02 -30.03 12.51
CA ALA A 20 -60.84 -29.19 12.66
C ALA A 20 -59.58 -30.03 12.38
N GLY A 21 -58.84 -29.68 11.31
CA GLY A 21 -57.49 -30.17 11.08
C GLY A 21 -56.49 -29.24 11.74
N LEU A 22 -55.82 -29.71 12.80
CA LEU A 22 -54.61 -29.07 13.32
C LEU A 22 -53.49 -29.22 12.26
N ILE A 23 -53.06 -28.09 11.69
CA ILE A 23 -51.80 -28.00 10.96
C ILE A 23 -50.71 -27.71 12.01
N LEU A 24 -49.85 -28.70 12.24
CA LEU A 24 -48.60 -28.51 12.98
C LEU A 24 -47.58 -27.87 12.02
N ASP A 25 -47.47 -26.54 12.07
CA ASP A 25 -46.32 -25.82 11.52
C ASP A 25 -45.09 -26.11 12.39
N GLY A 26 -44.36 -27.19 12.05
CA GLY A 26 -42.99 -27.34 12.50
C GLY A 26 -42.10 -26.37 11.72
N PRO A 27 -41.08 -25.75 12.34
CA PRO A 27 -40.13 -24.93 11.59
C PRO A 27 -39.45 -25.82 10.56
N ALA A 28 -39.59 -25.48 9.28
CA ALA A 28 -38.79 -26.07 8.22
C ALA A 28 -37.33 -25.71 8.50
N VAL A 29 -36.59 -26.65 9.08
CA VAL A 29 -35.13 -26.63 9.06
C VAL A 29 -34.76 -26.75 7.58
N SER A 30 -34.55 -25.60 6.94
CA SER A 30 -33.99 -25.57 5.60
C SER A 30 -32.67 -26.33 5.67
N ALA A 31 -32.58 -27.45 4.95
CA ALA A 31 -31.35 -28.21 4.85
C ALA A 31 -30.30 -27.28 4.26
N ARG A 32 -29.41 -26.74 5.10
CA ARG A 32 -28.29 -25.91 4.67
C ARG A 32 -27.54 -26.70 3.61
N GLN A 33 -27.48 -26.15 2.40
CA GLN A 33 -26.74 -26.74 1.30
C GLN A 33 -25.27 -26.78 1.75
N ALA A 34 -24.73 -27.98 1.92
CA ALA A 34 -23.37 -28.16 2.40
C ALA A 34 -22.39 -27.47 1.43
N VAL A 35 -21.52 -26.63 1.97
CA VAL A 35 -20.43 -26.03 1.19
C VAL A 35 -19.56 -27.19 0.71
N THR A 36 -19.28 -27.22 -0.59
CA THR A 36 -18.38 -28.24 -1.15
C THR A 36 -16.95 -27.80 -0.86
N LEU A 37 -16.20 -28.67 -0.18
CA LEU A 37 -14.81 -28.45 0.23
C LEU A 37 -13.95 -29.57 -0.36
N ASP A 38 -12.73 -29.25 -0.76
CA ASP A 38 -11.68 -30.27 -0.88
C ASP A 38 -10.83 -30.36 0.41
N ALA A 39 -9.67 -30.99 0.34
CA ALA A 39 -8.90 -31.38 1.52
C ALA A 39 -8.11 -30.21 2.15
N ASP A 40 -7.85 -29.17 1.36
CA ASP A 40 -7.09 -27.98 1.72
C ASP A 40 -7.98 -26.75 1.93
N ASP A 41 -9.30 -26.92 1.90
CA ASP A 41 -10.28 -25.88 2.18
C ASP A 41 -10.75 -25.88 3.65
N ILE A 42 -11.09 -24.69 4.17
CA ILE A 42 -11.98 -24.55 5.33
C ILE A 42 -13.23 -23.82 4.88
N GLY A 43 -14.42 -24.30 5.22
CA GLY A 43 -15.63 -23.55 4.89
C GLY A 43 -16.80 -23.82 5.81
N GLY A 44 -17.87 -23.07 5.63
CA GLY A 44 -19.05 -23.17 6.48
C GLY A 44 -19.99 -22.00 6.27
N VAL A 45 -20.85 -21.75 7.27
CA VAL A 45 -21.81 -20.66 7.24
C VAL A 45 -21.59 -19.71 8.41
N VAL A 46 -21.53 -18.41 8.12
CA VAL A 46 -21.57 -17.35 9.13
C VAL A 46 -23.03 -16.96 9.37
N SER A 47 -23.42 -16.91 10.64
CA SER A 47 -24.78 -16.47 11.02
C SER A 47 -24.81 -15.70 12.34
N SER A 48 -25.77 -14.80 12.46
CA SER A 48 -26.12 -14.07 13.67
C SER A 48 -27.52 -14.48 14.16
N PRO A 49 -28.03 -13.94 15.28
CA PRO A 49 -29.44 -14.12 15.67
C PRO A 49 -30.45 -13.69 14.60
N SER A 50 -30.06 -12.81 13.67
CA SER A 50 -30.90 -12.31 12.58
C SER A 50 -30.93 -13.21 11.34
N GLY A 51 -30.11 -14.26 11.30
CA GLY A 51 -29.98 -15.18 10.17
C GLY A 51 -28.56 -15.26 9.61
N PRO A 52 -28.38 -15.73 8.37
CA PRO A 52 -27.08 -15.71 7.70
C PRO A 52 -26.55 -14.29 7.51
N GLU A 53 -25.25 -14.11 7.68
CA GLU A 53 -24.59 -12.80 7.51
C GLU A 53 -23.90 -12.74 6.15
N ALA A 54 -24.42 -11.90 5.26
CA ALA A 54 -23.85 -11.68 3.94
C ALA A 54 -22.84 -10.52 3.93
N GLY A 55 -21.82 -10.63 3.09
CA GLY A 55 -20.84 -9.56 2.89
C GLY A 55 -19.95 -9.28 4.11
N VAL A 56 -19.77 -10.28 4.99
CA VAL A 56 -18.80 -10.24 6.09
C VAL A 56 -17.54 -11.03 5.71
N TRP A 57 -16.39 -10.58 6.22
CA TRP A 57 -15.11 -11.24 6.02
C TRP A 57 -14.93 -12.39 6.99
N VAL A 58 -14.49 -13.54 6.47
CA VAL A 58 -13.93 -14.61 7.29
C VAL A 58 -12.42 -14.58 7.11
N ILE A 59 -11.70 -14.45 8.22
CA ILE A 59 -10.25 -14.28 8.25
C ILE A 59 -9.67 -15.49 8.94
N ALA A 60 -8.77 -16.21 8.27
CA ALA A 60 -7.90 -17.22 8.85
C ALA A 60 -6.48 -16.66 8.95
N GLU A 61 -5.85 -16.83 10.11
CA GLU A 61 -4.49 -16.34 10.39
C GLU A 61 -3.65 -17.42 11.07
N THR A 62 -2.38 -17.53 10.68
CA THR A 62 -1.42 -18.42 11.35
C THR A 62 -0.04 -17.79 11.41
N ASN A 63 0.74 -18.21 12.42
CA ASN A 63 2.16 -17.90 12.56
C ASN A 63 3.03 -19.16 12.46
N ASP A 64 2.49 -20.26 11.93
CA ASP A 64 3.19 -21.56 11.84
C ASP A 64 4.27 -21.59 10.73
N PHE A 65 4.29 -20.58 9.85
CA PHE A 65 5.25 -20.43 8.75
C PHE A 65 6.33 -19.39 9.06
N ALA A 66 7.33 -19.27 8.17
CA ALA A 66 8.41 -18.29 8.31
C ALA A 66 7.94 -16.83 8.19
N THR A 67 6.77 -16.61 7.58
CA THR A 67 6.01 -15.35 7.65
C THR A 67 4.63 -15.62 8.20
N ARG A 68 4.07 -14.64 8.93
CA ARG A 68 2.65 -14.66 9.28
C ARG A 68 1.81 -14.68 8.01
N LEU A 69 0.87 -15.61 7.95
CA LEU A 69 -0.04 -15.79 6.82
C LEU A 69 -1.45 -15.42 7.25
N ARG A 70 -2.16 -14.67 6.39
CA ARG A 70 -3.61 -14.47 6.50
C ARG A 70 -4.29 -14.82 5.19
N LYS A 71 -5.41 -15.53 5.27
CA LYS A 71 -6.35 -15.68 4.15
C LYS A 71 -7.70 -15.08 4.52
N ILE A 72 -8.25 -14.25 3.65
CA ILE A 72 -9.49 -13.51 3.88
C ILE A 72 -10.43 -13.75 2.71
N VAL A 73 -11.66 -14.12 3.02
CA VAL A 73 -12.74 -14.32 2.05
C VAL A 73 -13.99 -13.60 2.50
N VAL A 74 -14.95 -13.46 1.60
CA VAL A 74 -16.22 -12.79 1.89
C VAL A 74 -17.37 -13.78 1.75
N THR A 75 -18.31 -13.68 2.67
CA THR A 75 -19.53 -14.51 2.67
C THR A 75 -20.51 -14.12 1.57
N ASP A 76 -21.18 -15.11 0.99
CA ASP A 76 -22.25 -14.92 0.00
C ASP A 76 -23.60 -14.47 0.62
N ASP A 77 -24.66 -14.39 -0.18
CA ASP A 77 -26.00 -13.99 0.29
C ASP A 77 -26.60 -14.93 1.35
N GLU A 78 -26.13 -16.17 1.41
CA GLU A 78 -26.56 -17.19 2.37
C GLU A 78 -25.55 -17.35 3.52
N GLY A 79 -24.60 -16.42 3.66
CA GLY A 79 -23.57 -16.44 4.69
C GLY A 79 -22.50 -17.51 4.49
N ARG A 80 -22.46 -18.19 3.34
CA ARG A 80 -21.49 -19.27 3.07
C ARG A 80 -20.13 -18.70 2.75
N TYR A 81 -19.08 -19.39 3.16
CA TYR A 81 -17.70 -19.06 2.83
C TYR A 81 -16.86 -20.31 2.57
N VAL A 82 -15.79 -20.13 1.80
CA VAL A 82 -14.68 -21.08 1.64
C VAL A 82 -13.40 -20.27 1.75
N LEU A 83 -12.49 -20.67 2.64
CA LEU A 83 -11.10 -20.27 2.68
C LEU A 83 -10.31 -21.31 1.88
N PRO A 84 -9.98 -21.05 0.61
CA PRO A 84 -9.47 -22.08 -0.27
C PRO A 84 -7.96 -22.27 -0.14
N ASP A 85 -7.43 -23.40 -0.62
CA ASP A 85 -6.00 -23.65 -0.82
C ASP A 85 -5.15 -23.22 0.40
N LEU A 86 -5.52 -23.68 1.60
CA LEU A 86 -4.78 -23.39 2.83
C LEU A 86 -3.66 -24.43 3.02
N PRO A 87 -2.40 -24.01 3.15
CA PRO A 87 -1.32 -24.90 3.57
C PRO A 87 -1.65 -25.60 4.92
N ASP A 88 -1.13 -26.82 5.14
CA ASP A 88 -1.39 -27.55 6.38
C ASP A 88 -0.74 -26.85 7.58
N ALA A 89 -1.58 -26.22 8.41
CA ALA A 89 -1.24 -25.53 9.65
C ALA A 89 -2.48 -25.43 10.55
N ASP A 90 -2.26 -24.99 11.79
CA ASP A 90 -3.36 -24.56 12.65
C ASP A 90 -3.64 -23.06 12.41
N TYR A 91 -4.92 -22.71 12.25
CA TYR A 91 -5.37 -21.35 11.97
C TYR A 91 -6.28 -20.84 13.07
N GLU A 92 -6.12 -19.56 13.42
CA GLU A 92 -7.11 -18.80 14.16
C GLU A 92 -8.07 -18.12 13.17
N ILE A 93 -9.37 -18.39 13.32
CA ILE A 93 -10.40 -18.00 12.37
C ILE A 93 -11.44 -17.12 13.07
N TRP A 94 -11.82 -15.99 12.46
CA TRP A 94 -12.86 -15.12 12.99
C TRP A 94 -13.61 -14.38 11.89
N VAL A 95 -14.73 -13.77 12.28
CA VAL A 95 -15.60 -12.97 11.42
C VAL A 95 -15.38 -11.49 11.73
N ARG A 96 -15.27 -10.70 10.66
CA ARG A 96 -15.27 -9.24 10.71
C ARG A 96 -16.31 -8.71 9.72
N GLY A 97 -17.01 -7.64 10.05
CA GLY A 97 -17.95 -7.02 9.11
C GLY A 97 -18.32 -5.61 9.52
N TYR A 98 -18.66 -4.76 8.55
CA TYR A 98 -19.14 -3.42 8.87
C TYR A 98 -20.50 -3.49 9.58
N GLY A 99 -20.65 -2.71 10.66
CA GLY A 99 -21.82 -2.76 11.55
C GLY A 99 -21.76 -3.86 12.62
N LEU A 100 -20.65 -4.59 12.74
CA LEU A 100 -20.49 -5.71 13.67
C LEU A 100 -19.24 -5.51 14.54
N ALA A 101 -19.20 -6.22 15.67
CA ALA A 101 -17.96 -6.42 16.41
C ALA A 101 -17.17 -7.57 15.74
N ASP A 102 -15.85 -7.58 15.91
CA ASP A 102 -15.05 -8.76 15.58
C ASP A 102 -15.52 -9.93 16.45
N SER A 103 -15.78 -11.10 15.83
CA SER A 103 -16.13 -12.29 16.59
C SER A 103 -14.93 -12.80 17.40
N PRO A 104 -15.17 -13.61 18.45
CA PRO A 104 -14.12 -14.41 19.04
C PRO A 104 -13.40 -15.26 17.98
N LYS A 105 -12.10 -15.46 18.17
CA LYS A 105 -11.30 -16.36 17.34
C LYS A 105 -11.58 -17.81 17.72
N VAL A 106 -11.64 -18.67 16.72
CA VAL A 106 -11.79 -20.12 16.87
C VAL A 106 -10.69 -20.82 16.08
N SER A 107 -10.14 -21.89 16.62
CA SER A 107 -9.11 -22.66 15.92
C SER A 107 -9.73 -23.55 14.84
N GLY A 108 -9.06 -23.68 13.70
CA GLY A 108 -9.45 -24.55 12.60
C GLY A 108 -8.26 -25.05 11.78
N ARG A 109 -8.47 -26.11 11.01
CA ARG A 109 -7.48 -26.73 10.10
C ARG A 109 -8.09 -27.06 8.74
N PRO A 110 -7.29 -27.12 7.67
CA PRO A 110 -7.78 -27.51 6.34
C PRO A 110 -8.54 -28.85 6.35
N GLY A 111 -9.57 -28.96 5.50
CA GLY A 111 -10.51 -30.07 5.41
C GLY A 111 -11.70 -30.00 6.38
N GLN A 112 -11.79 -28.95 7.21
CA GLN A 112 -12.87 -28.81 8.20
C GLN A 112 -14.05 -27.99 7.70
N THR A 113 -15.26 -28.41 8.10
CA THR A 113 -16.45 -27.57 8.04
C THR A 113 -16.64 -26.83 9.38
N LEU A 114 -16.66 -25.50 9.35
CA LEU A 114 -16.70 -24.66 10.54
C LEU A 114 -17.78 -23.57 10.39
N ASP A 115 -18.90 -23.75 11.09
CA ASP A 115 -19.91 -22.69 11.20
C ASP A 115 -19.47 -21.63 12.20
N LEU A 116 -19.59 -20.36 11.82
CA LEU A 116 -19.13 -19.21 12.61
C LEU A 116 -20.32 -18.34 13.05
N ARG A 117 -20.13 -17.64 14.16
CA ARG A 117 -21.09 -16.66 14.68
C ARG A 117 -20.53 -15.25 14.52
N ALA A 118 -21.34 -14.38 13.93
CA ALA A 118 -21.07 -12.96 13.91
C ALA A 118 -21.65 -12.32 15.18
N GLU A 119 -20.95 -11.32 15.70
CA GLU A 119 -21.35 -10.60 16.90
C GLU A 119 -21.87 -9.20 16.55
N ALA A 120 -23.04 -8.85 17.09
CA ALA A 120 -23.54 -7.49 16.97
C ALA A 120 -22.65 -6.54 17.79
N ALA A 121 -22.30 -5.40 17.22
CA ALA A 121 -21.63 -4.35 17.97
C ALA A 121 -22.58 -3.78 19.04
N ALA A 122 -22.07 -3.60 20.26
CA ALA A 122 -22.82 -3.01 21.37
C ALA A 122 -22.99 -1.50 21.19
N THR A 123 -22.05 -0.84 20.50
CA THR A 123 -22.09 0.60 20.24
C THR A 123 -21.66 0.95 18.80
N PRO A 124 -22.03 2.14 18.28
CA PRO A 124 -21.54 2.61 16.99
C PRO A 124 -20.00 2.70 16.91
N GLU A 125 -19.33 3.04 18.00
CA GLU A 125 -17.87 3.12 18.10
C GLU A 125 -17.23 1.74 17.94
N GLU A 126 -17.80 0.72 18.58
CA GLU A 126 -17.35 -0.68 18.42
C GLU A 126 -17.53 -1.15 16.96
N ALA A 127 -18.68 -0.85 16.35
CA ALA A 127 -18.91 -1.15 14.93
C ALA A 127 -17.90 -0.45 14.00
N ALA A 128 -17.55 0.80 14.32
CA ALA A 128 -16.66 1.62 13.52
C ALA A 128 -15.17 1.30 13.71
N ALA A 129 -14.81 0.54 14.75
CA ALA A 129 -13.42 0.20 15.07
C ALA A 129 -12.69 -0.46 13.89
N VAL A 130 -13.41 -1.23 13.09
CA VAL A 130 -12.92 -1.95 11.90
C VAL A 130 -13.09 -1.16 10.59
N TYR A 131 -13.65 0.05 10.62
CA TYR A 131 -13.83 0.85 9.41
C TYR A 131 -12.48 1.30 8.86
N PRO A 132 -12.35 1.41 7.52
CA PRO A 132 -11.12 1.84 6.89
C PRO A 132 -10.63 3.20 7.40
N ALA A 133 -9.31 3.37 7.49
CA ALA A 133 -8.71 4.61 7.97
C ALA A 133 -9.18 5.86 7.21
N ASN A 134 -9.40 5.76 5.90
CA ASN A 134 -9.90 6.88 5.10
C ASN A 134 -11.34 7.31 5.46
N TYR A 135 -12.18 6.42 6.04
CA TYR A 135 -13.50 6.81 6.54
C TYR A 135 -13.37 7.66 7.79
N TRP A 136 -12.52 7.26 8.74
CA TRP A 136 -12.20 8.07 9.90
C TRP A 136 -11.58 9.41 9.52
N TYR A 137 -10.70 9.41 8.53
CA TYR A 137 -10.09 10.63 8.03
C TYR A 137 -11.07 11.54 7.29
N SER A 138 -12.19 11.01 6.79
CA SER A 138 -13.24 11.82 6.15
C SER A 138 -13.97 12.76 7.11
N LEU A 139 -13.86 12.53 8.43
CA LEU A 139 -14.36 13.44 9.45
C LEU A 139 -13.48 14.69 9.63
N MET A 140 -12.29 14.74 9.01
CA MET A 140 -11.41 15.90 9.06
C MET A 140 -12.08 17.10 8.39
N GLU A 141 -12.31 18.16 9.16
CA GLU A 141 -12.77 19.43 8.64
C GLU A 141 -11.58 20.27 8.17
N VAL A 142 -11.77 20.96 7.05
CA VAL A 142 -10.77 21.85 6.45
C VAL A 142 -11.23 23.30 6.60
N PRO A 143 -10.31 24.29 6.71
CA PRO A 143 -10.68 25.70 6.86
C PRO A 143 -11.63 26.18 5.76
N ASP A 144 -12.55 27.09 6.09
CA ASP A 144 -13.59 27.57 5.16
C ASP A 144 -12.96 28.32 3.97
N PRO A 145 -13.54 28.28 2.76
CA PRO A 145 -13.01 29.01 1.60
C PRO A 145 -12.81 30.52 1.86
N SER A 146 -13.60 31.13 2.75
CA SER A 146 -13.48 32.55 3.13
C SER A 146 -12.25 32.87 3.99
N GLU A 147 -11.57 31.88 4.55
CA GLU A 147 -10.32 32.04 5.28
C GLU A 147 -9.10 32.20 4.36
N PHE A 148 -9.30 32.21 3.03
CA PHE A 148 -8.22 32.29 2.06
C PHE A 148 -8.26 33.60 1.24
N PRO A 149 -7.10 34.17 0.88
CA PRO A 149 -5.74 33.70 1.16
C PRO A 149 -5.39 33.80 2.65
N GLY A 150 -4.47 32.94 3.11
CA GLY A 150 -4.02 32.96 4.50
C GLY A 150 -3.51 34.33 4.95
N THR A 151 -3.71 34.67 6.21
CA THR A 151 -3.36 36.00 6.76
C THR A 151 -2.13 35.96 7.70
N GLY A 152 -1.47 34.81 7.80
CA GLY A 152 -0.25 34.62 8.58
C GLY A 152 -0.50 34.27 10.04
N ALA A 153 0.59 34.11 10.81
CA ALA A 153 0.53 33.68 12.20
C ALA A 153 -0.22 34.65 13.12
N ASP A 154 -0.12 35.96 12.86
CA ASP A 154 -0.85 37.01 13.61
C ASP A 154 -2.31 37.18 13.15
N GLY A 155 -2.73 36.44 12.11
CA GLY A 155 -4.08 36.43 11.56
C GLY A 155 -4.80 35.11 11.86
N ASN A 156 -5.23 34.41 10.81
CA ASN A 156 -5.93 33.12 10.91
C ASN A 156 -4.99 31.91 11.03
N GLY A 157 -3.69 32.13 11.23
CA GLY A 157 -2.69 31.08 11.39
C GLY A 157 -2.31 30.36 10.09
N ILE A 158 -2.94 30.68 8.94
CA ILE A 158 -2.63 30.09 7.63
C ILE A 158 -1.60 30.96 6.90
N PRO A 159 -0.51 30.40 6.33
CA PRO A 159 0.50 31.18 5.63
C PRO A 159 -0.07 31.92 4.41
N PRO A 160 0.34 33.17 4.13
CA PRO A 160 -0.14 33.92 2.96
C PRO A 160 0.19 33.29 1.60
N THR A 161 1.12 32.34 1.56
CA THR A 161 1.42 31.52 0.37
C THR A 161 0.31 30.52 0.07
N VAL A 162 -0.50 30.14 1.05
CA VAL A 162 -1.67 29.27 0.88
C VAL A 162 -2.86 30.14 0.47
N ARG A 163 -3.08 30.20 -0.86
CA ARG A 163 -4.02 31.15 -1.47
C ARG A 163 -5.47 30.67 -1.54
N THR A 164 -5.72 29.37 -1.42
CA THR A 164 -7.05 28.76 -1.58
C THR A 164 -7.20 27.56 -0.65
N GLN A 165 -8.44 27.19 -0.33
CA GLN A 165 -8.75 25.95 0.38
C GLN A 165 -8.20 24.72 -0.35
N ALA A 166 -8.26 24.68 -1.68
CA ALA A 166 -7.70 23.59 -2.47
C ALA A 166 -6.18 23.43 -2.28
N HIS A 167 -5.43 24.52 -2.12
CA HIS A 167 -4.00 24.45 -1.78
C HIS A 167 -3.80 23.91 -0.37
N TRP A 168 -4.64 24.27 0.59
CA TRP A 168 -4.56 23.69 1.94
C TRP A 168 -4.89 22.19 1.95
N VAL A 169 -5.91 21.76 1.20
CA VAL A 169 -6.25 20.34 1.00
C VAL A 169 -5.11 19.60 0.30
N ASP A 170 -4.43 20.23 -0.65
CA ASP A 170 -3.25 19.65 -1.30
C ASP A 170 -2.13 19.40 -0.29
N LEU A 171 -1.84 20.38 0.59
CA LEU A 171 -0.90 20.20 1.69
C LEU A 171 -1.35 19.05 2.61
N LEU A 172 -2.63 18.98 2.95
CA LEU A 172 -3.19 17.91 3.78
C LEU A 172 -2.92 16.51 3.19
N LYS A 173 -3.17 16.35 1.90
CA LYS A 173 -2.98 15.07 1.19
C LYS A 173 -1.51 14.75 0.95
N GLN A 174 -0.72 15.69 0.41
CA GLN A 174 0.67 15.43 0.06
C GLN A 174 1.64 15.53 1.25
N GLY A 175 1.28 16.28 2.29
CA GLY A 175 2.14 16.55 3.44
C GLY A 175 2.15 15.43 4.47
N CYS A 176 0.98 14.90 4.84
CA CYS A 176 0.87 13.86 5.87
C CYS A 176 0.46 12.50 5.31
N GLN A 177 -0.55 12.43 4.42
CA GLN A 177 -1.06 11.12 3.95
C GLN A 177 -0.04 10.34 3.11
N LEU A 178 0.92 11.02 2.47
CA LEU A 178 1.98 10.37 1.71
C LEU A 178 2.83 9.40 2.57
N CYS A 179 3.04 9.73 3.85
CA CYS A 179 3.88 8.94 4.76
C CYS A 179 3.08 8.22 5.86
N HIS A 180 1.82 8.62 6.08
CA HIS A 180 1.02 8.14 7.19
C HIS A 180 -0.36 7.72 6.71
N GLN A 181 -0.80 6.53 7.10
CA GLN A 181 -2.19 6.15 6.95
C GLN A 181 -3.06 6.89 7.98
N LEU A 182 -3.47 8.12 7.65
CA LEU A 182 -4.31 8.92 8.54
C LEU A 182 -5.71 8.31 8.70
N GLY A 183 -6.19 8.32 9.93
CA GLY A 183 -7.48 7.75 10.34
C GLY A 183 -7.39 6.32 10.88
N ASN A 184 -6.22 5.69 10.88
CA ASN A 184 -6.00 4.51 11.71
C ASN A 184 -6.04 4.89 13.19
N LEU A 185 -6.23 3.90 14.10
CA LEU A 185 -6.37 4.16 15.54
C LEU A 185 -5.23 5.05 16.07
N ALA A 186 -4.00 4.70 15.70
CA ALA A 186 -2.81 5.42 16.16
C ALA A 186 -2.78 6.88 15.70
N THR A 187 -3.45 7.28 14.62
CA THR A 187 -3.43 8.67 14.09
C THR A 187 -4.70 9.46 14.34
N ARG A 188 -5.86 8.79 14.47
CA ARG A 188 -7.12 9.46 14.80
C ARG A 188 -7.25 9.76 16.28
N GLU A 189 -6.64 8.93 17.11
CA GLU A 189 -6.48 9.13 18.55
C GLU A 189 -5.03 9.44 18.89
N ILE A 190 -4.80 9.90 20.12
CA ILE A 190 -3.47 10.14 20.66
C ILE A 190 -3.22 9.18 21.82
N PRO A 191 -2.21 8.29 21.72
CA PRO A 191 -1.77 7.51 22.86
C PRO A 191 -1.45 8.41 24.04
N ASN A 192 -1.91 8.03 25.22
CA ASN A 192 -1.66 8.75 26.48
C ASN A 192 -2.07 10.23 26.43
N ALA A 193 -3.20 10.56 25.77
CA ALA A 193 -3.72 11.94 25.73
C ALA A 193 -3.88 12.57 27.13
N ALA A 194 -4.12 11.74 28.16
CA ALA A 194 -4.22 12.17 29.56
C ALA A 194 -2.92 12.72 30.17
N ASP A 195 -1.76 12.50 29.54
CA ASP A 195 -0.47 13.04 29.98
C ASP A 195 -0.28 14.51 29.56
N PHE A 196 -1.21 15.07 28.78
CA PHE A 196 -1.15 16.43 28.24
C PHE A 196 -2.33 17.27 28.71
N ASP A 197 -2.12 18.59 28.80
CA ASP A 197 -3.17 19.54 29.21
C ASP A 197 -4.33 19.62 28.20
N SER A 198 -4.07 19.28 26.93
CA SER A 198 -5.06 19.25 25.84
C SER A 198 -4.59 18.35 24.69
N THR A 199 -5.52 17.99 23.80
CA THR A 199 -5.19 17.27 22.55
C THR A 199 -4.38 18.12 21.58
N GLU A 200 -4.53 19.46 21.59
CA GLU A 200 -3.62 20.36 20.87
C GLU A 200 -2.17 20.24 21.38
N ALA A 201 -1.97 20.20 22.70
CA ALA A 201 -0.64 20.02 23.29
C ALA A 201 -0.06 18.64 22.95
N ALA A 202 -0.91 17.60 22.98
CA ALA A 202 -0.52 16.26 22.59
C ALA A 202 -0.14 16.16 21.09
N TRP A 203 -0.89 16.79 20.18
CA TRP A 203 -0.54 16.88 18.76
C TRP A 203 0.75 17.68 18.54
N ALA A 204 0.91 18.80 19.24
CA ALA A 204 2.11 19.62 19.17
C ALA A 204 3.36 18.84 19.58
N HIS A 205 3.24 17.96 20.59
CA HIS A 205 4.31 17.05 21.02
C HIS A 205 4.55 15.94 19.98
N ARG A 206 3.49 15.26 19.53
CA ARG A 206 3.57 14.16 18.56
C ARG A 206 4.36 14.50 17.29
N ILE A 207 4.13 15.69 16.73
CA ILE A 207 4.78 16.12 15.48
C ILE A 207 6.30 16.28 15.65
N VAL A 208 6.79 16.43 16.89
CA VAL A 208 8.21 16.55 17.21
C VAL A 208 8.78 15.31 17.89
N THR A 209 8.09 14.16 17.80
CA THR A 209 8.50 12.87 18.37
C THR A 209 9.19 11.96 17.35
N GLY A 210 10.27 11.29 17.78
CA GLY A 210 11.00 10.28 17.01
C GLY A 210 11.99 10.84 15.96
N GLN A 211 12.68 9.94 15.25
CA GLN A 211 13.78 10.28 14.32
C GLN A 211 13.36 11.12 13.10
N ARG A 212 12.06 11.15 12.76
CA ARG A 212 11.50 11.93 11.64
C ARG A 212 10.90 13.28 12.08
N ALA A 213 10.98 13.62 13.36
CA ALA A 213 10.40 14.82 13.96
C ALA A 213 10.76 16.12 13.24
N SER A 214 12.04 16.32 12.88
CA SER A 214 12.48 17.54 12.20
C SER A 214 11.79 17.74 10.85
N ASN A 215 11.56 16.65 10.09
CA ASN A 215 10.82 16.69 8.84
C ASN A 215 9.33 16.93 9.07
N MET A 216 8.72 16.26 10.04
CA MET A 216 7.31 16.47 10.39
C MET A 216 7.06 17.92 10.85
N ALA A 217 7.97 18.48 11.66
CA ALA A 217 7.93 19.87 12.11
C ALA A 217 8.08 20.86 10.94
N ALA A 218 8.97 20.59 9.98
CA ALA A 218 9.11 21.41 8.78
C ALA A 218 7.85 21.35 7.90
N THR A 219 7.24 20.17 7.77
CA THR A 219 6.01 19.98 7.00
C THR A 219 4.84 20.72 7.64
N ILE A 220 4.58 20.58 8.94
CA ILE A 220 3.43 21.25 9.59
C ILE A 220 3.54 22.78 9.51
N ASN A 221 4.75 23.34 9.49
CA ASN A 221 4.94 24.79 9.34
C ASN A 221 4.41 25.32 7.99
N ARG A 222 4.39 24.50 6.93
CA ARG A 222 3.85 24.89 5.61
C ARG A 222 2.34 25.05 5.61
N PHE A 223 1.64 24.38 6.54
CA PHE A 223 0.19 24.52 6.72
C PHE A 223 -0.19 25.76 7.51
N GLY A 224 0.74 26.29 8.31
CA GLY A 224 0.41 27.12 9.46
C GLY A 224 0.25 26.25 10.69
N ARG A 225 1.34 26.12 11.47
CA ARG A 225 1.44 25.14 12.56
C ARG A 225 0.27 25.18 13.54
N GLN A 226 -0.09 26.37 14.02
CA GLN A 226 -1.17 26.52 14.99
C GLN A 226 -2.52 26.12 14.40
N ARG A 227 -2.88 26.63 13.21
CA ARG A 227 -4.14 26.28 12.55
C ARG A 227 -4.25 24.79 12.27
N ALA A 228 -3.18 24.17 11.78
CA ALA A 228 -3.18 22.74 11.48
C ALA A 228 -3.30 21.88 12.74
N ILE A 229 -2.54 22.18 13.79
CA ILE A 229 -2.63 21.45 15.07
C ILE A 229 -4.05 21.56 15.65
N ALA A 230 -4.65 22.76 15.63
CA ALA A 230 -6.02 22.95 16.09
C ALA A 230 -7.02 22.08 15.30
N SER A 231 -6.93 22.06 13.96
CA SER A 231 -7.80 21.20 13.13
C SER A 231 -7.64 19.71 13.43
N TYR A 232 -6.41 19.23 13.63
CA TYR A 232 -6.16 17.83 14.00
C TYR A 232 -6.64 17.50 15.42
N ALA A 233 -6.46 18.42 16.37
CA ALA A 233 -6.94 18.25 17.73
C ALA A 233 -8.46 18.21 17.80
N GLU A 234 -9.16 19.11 17.11
CA GLU A 234 -10.63 19.12 17.01
C GLU A 234 -11.17 17.82 16.40
N TRP A 235 -10.54 17.34 15.32
CA TRP A 235 -10.88 16.05 14.72
C TRP A 235 -10.70 14.88 15.71
N THR A 236 -9.59 14.85 16.45
CA THR A 236 -9.36 13.85 17.50
C THR A 236 -10.38 13.98 18.63
N ASP A 237 -10.67 15.18 19.12
CA ASP A 237 -11.60 15.42 20.22
C ASP A 237 -13.01 14.92 19.90
N ARG A 238 -13.49 15.19 18.69
CA ARG A 238 -14.80 14.71 18.23
C ARG A 238 -14.86 13.19 18.19
N ILE A 239 -13.82 12.54 17.67
CA ILE A 239 -13.72 11.08 17.65
C ILE A 239 -13.70 10.51 19.07
N MET A 240 -12.88 11.06 19.96
CA MET A 240 -12.81 10.61 21.36
C MET A 240 -14.11 10.90 22.13
N ALA A 241 -14.92 11.86 21.68
CA ALA A 241 -16.26 12.14 22.20
C ALA A 241 -17.36 11.21 21.66
N GLY A 242 -17.02 10.24 20.80
CA GLY A 242 -17.93 9.23 20.25
C GLY A 242 -18.41 9.50 18.82
N GLU A 243 -17.84 10.49 18.12
CA GLU A 243 -18.13 10.63 16.71
C GLU A 243 -17.56 9.45 15.90
N VAL A 244 -18.41 8.87 15.05
CA VAL A 244 -18.03 7.80 14.11
C VAL A 244 -18.37 8.21 12.68
N PRO A 245 -17.57 7.79 11.69
CA PRO A 245 -17.90 8.04 10.29
C PRO A 245 -19.10 7.18 9.86
N PRO A 246 -19.77 7.54 8.75
CA PRO A 246 -20.86 6.74 8.22
C PRO A 246 -20.41 5.31 7.95
N GLN A 247 -21.28 4.34 8.28
CA GLN A 247 -21.01 2.94 8.03
C GLN A 247 -20.76 2.71 6.53
N PRO A 248 -19.61 2.11 6.13
CA PRO A 248 -19.39 1.73 4.76
C PRO A 248 -20.34 0.62 4.33
N GLU A 249 -20.63 0.56 3.03
CA GLU A 249 -21.38 -0.57 2.46
C GLU A 249 -20.56 -1.86 2.58
N ARG A 250 -21.24 -2.97 2.90
CA ARG A 250 -20.62 -4.30 2.85
C ARG A 250 -20.42 -4.71 1.38
N PRO A 251 -19.40 -5.52 1.07
CA PRO A 251 -19.22 -6.08 -0.26
C PRO A 251 -20.47 -6.77 -0.78
N GLN A 252 -20.80 -6.54 -2.04
CA GLN A 252 -21.98 -7.08 -2.71
C GLN A 252 -21.64 -7.65 -4.09
N GLY A 253 -22.43 -8.61 -4.56
CA GLY A 253 -22.23 -9.23 -5.87
C GLY A 253 -20.80 -9.76 -6.03
N ARG A 254 -20.13 -9.38 -7.13
CA ARG A 254 -18.77 -9.85 -7.48
C ARG A 254 -17.67 -9.42 -6.51
N GLU A 255 -17.91 -8.41 -5.68
CA GLU A 255 -16.93 -7.99 -4.67
C GLU A 255 -16.69 -9.10 -3.64
N ARG A 256 -17.64 -10.04 -3.51
CA ARG A 256 -17.55 -11.19 -2.60
C ARG A 256 -16.70 -12.33 -3.16
N ASP A 257 -16.38 -12.30 -4.45
CA ASP A 257 -15.57 -13.34 -5.12
C ASP A 257 -14.05 -13.13 -4.86
N VAL A 258 -13.68 -12.12 -4.07
CA VAL A 258 -12.28 -11.79 -3.79
C VAL A 258 -11.74 -12.65 -2.64
N VAL A 259 -10.63 -13.33 -2.92
CA VAL A 259 -9.81 -14.02 -1.92
C VAL A 259 -8.51 -13.22 -1.76
N LEU A 260 -8.21 -12.80 -0.53
CA LEU A 260 -6.95 -12.14 -0.21
C LEU A 260 -6.06 -13.11 0.54
N THR A 261 -4.85 -13.31 0.03
CA THR A 261 -3.77 -13.97 0.77
C THR A 261 -2.72 -12.92 1.08
N MET A 262 -2.34 -12.81 2.35
CA MET A 262 -1.43 -11.78 2.83
C MET A 262 -0.31 -12.41 3.63
N TRP A 263 0.89 -11.90 3.41
CA TRP A 263 2.10 -12.27 4.13
C TRP A 263 2.69 -11.04 4.83
N GLU A 264 3.30 -11.25 5.98
CA GLU A 264 4.01 -10.23 6.73
C GLU A 264 5.50 -10.26 6.36
N TRP A 265 6.01 -9.15 5.84
CA TRP A 265 7.39 -9.03 5.39
C TRP A 265 7.93 -7.63 5.72
N GLY A 266 9.25 -7.52 5.94
CA GLY A 266 9.91 -6.28 6.36
C GLY A 266 10.02 -6.04 7.87
N GLY A 267 9.40 -6.88 8.70
CA GLY A 267 9.52 -6.80 10.16
C GLY A 267 8.82 -5.60 10.80
N GLU A 268 8.92 -5.48 12.13
CA GLU A 268 8.16 -4.51 12.94
C GLU A 268 8.55 -3.05 12.66
N THR A 269 9.83 -2.79 12.41
CA THR A 269 10.38 -1.44 12.20
C THR A 269 10.67 -1.15 10.73
N GLY A 270 10.38 -2.07 9.82
CA GLY A 270 10.68 -1.91 8.41
C GLY A 270 9.87 -0.81 7.74
N TYR A 271 10.50 -0.14 6.78
CA TYR A 271 9.82 0.77 5.87
C TYR A 271 10.02 0.31 4.43
N ILE A 272 9.20 -0.64 3.97
CA ILE A 272 9.19 -1.06 2.58
C ILE A 272 8.56 0.07 1.74
N HIS A 273 9.34 0.63 0.82
CA HIS A 273 8.88 1.77 0.01
C HIS A 273 8.23 1.32 -1.30
N ASP A 274 8.85 0.39 -2.02
CA ASP A 274 8.46 -0.07 -3.35
C ASP A 274 8.71 -1.60 -3.49
N GLU A 275 8.03 -2.23 -4.46
CA GLU A 275 8.14 -3.66 -4.75
C GLU A 275 8.16 -3.97 -6.26
N ILE A 276 8.68 -5.15 -6.61
CA ILE A 276 8.68 -5.72 -7.95
C ILE A 276 8.47 -7.23 -7.90
N ALA A 277 7.59 -7.73 -8.77
CA ALA A 277 7.28 -9.16 -8.87
C ALA A 277 7.92 -9.84 -10.09
N SER A 278 8.23 -9.11 -11.16
CA SER A 278 8.83 -9.64 -12.39
C SER A 278 9.33 -8.49 -13.27
N ASP A 279 10.08 -8.79 -14.33
CA ASP A 279 10.38 -7.79 -15.36
C ASP A 279 9.06 -7.29 -15.99
N LYS A 280 8.89 -5.96 -16.03
CA LYS A 280 7.69 -5.33 -16.61
C LYS A 280 7.58 -5.53 -18.12
N ARG A 281 8.68 -5.93 -18.78
CA ARG A 281 8.77 -6.17 -20.23
C ARG A 281 8.36 -7.61 -20.58
N ASP A 282 8.67 -8.57 -19.72
CA ASP A 282 8.19 -9.94 -19.80
C ASP A 282 7.85 -10.48 -18.40
N PRO A 283 6.55 -10.52 -18.01
CA PRO A 283 6.16 -10.95 -16.67
C PRO A 283 6.47 -12.42 -16.37
N ARG A 284 6.92 -13.21 -17.36
CA ARG A 284 7.27 -14.62 -17.17
C ARG A 284 8.65 -14.84 -16.57
N VAL A 285 9.51 -13.81 -16.53
CA VAL A 285 10.89 -13.90 -16.01
C VAL A 285 10.91 -14.49 -14.60
N ASN A 286 10.03 -14.00 -13.72
CA ASN A 286 9.90 -14.46 -12.33
C ASN A 286 8.52 -15.08 -12.04
N ALA A 287 7.97 -15.84 -12.99
CA ALA A 287 6.68 -16.50 -12.80
C ALA A 287 6.73 -17.52 -11.64
N GLY A 288 5.89 -17.31 -10.62
CA GLY A 288 5.88 -18.12 -9.40
C GLY A 288 7.12 -17.91 -8.51
N GLY A 289 7.91 -16.87 -8.78
CA GLY A 289 9.05 -16.52 -7.94
C GLY A 289 8.69 -15.52 -6.84
N PRO A 290 9.66 -15.19 -5.96
CA PRO A 290 9.44 -14.25 -4.87
C PRO A 290 9.09 -12.85 -5.37
N VAL A 291 8.31 -12.12 -4.57
CA VAL A 291 8.12 -10.68 -4.73
C VAL A 291 9.20 -9.97 -3.92
N TYR A 292 9.91 -9.04 -4.54
CA TYR A 292 11.03 -8.32 -3.94
C TYR A 292 10.62 -6.89 -3.60
N GLY A 293 11.07 -6.39 -2.47
CA GLY A 293 10.90 -5.02 -2.01
C GLY A 293 12.19 -4.48 -1.42
N VAL A 294 12.28 -3.16 -1.29
CA VAL A 294 13.42 -2.52 -0.60
C VAL A 294 12.94 -1.89 0.69
N GLU A 295 13.59 -2.26 1.78
CA GLU A 295 13.36 -1.74 3.11
C GLU A 295 14.30 -0.56 3.32
N PHE A 296 13.72 0.64 3.23
CA PHE A 296 14.44 1.90 3.18
C PHE A 296 15.12 2.26 4.49
N ALA A 297 14.58 1.87 5.65
CA ALA A 297 14.97 2.40 6.95
C ALA A 297 16.11 1.62 7.65
N GLY A 298 16.45 0.43 7.15
CA GLY A 298 17.48 -0.45 7.68
C GLY A 298 18.40 -1.08 6.63
N ASP A 299 18.44 -0.53 5.41
CA ASP A 299 19.34 -0.93 4.31
C ASP A 299 19.24 -2.41 3.91
N LYS A 300 18.01 -2.87 3.63
CA LYS A 300 17.77 -4.26 3.24
C LYS A 300 16.99 -4.36 1.93
N LEU A 301 17.30 -5.40 1.17
CA LEU A 301 16.36 -5.98 0.23
C LEU A 301 15.52 -7.00 1.01
N VAL A 302 14.22 -6.97 0.83
CA VAL A 302 13.31 -7.95 1.44
C VAL A 302 12.57 -8.68 0.33
N TRP A 303 12.20 -9.93 0.58
CA TRP A 303 11.36 -10.64 -0.36
C TRP A 303 10.43 -11.60 0.37
N VAL A 304 9.31 -11.87 -0.28
CA VAL A 304 8.33 -12.87 0.15
C VAL A 304 8.13 -13.88 -0.98
N ASP A 305 8.14 -15.16 -0.64
CA ASP A 305 7.75 -16.26 -1.52
C ASP A 305 6.31 -16.66 -1.19
N PRO A 306 5.33 -16.28 -2.03
CA PRO A 306 3.93 -16.60 -1.81
C PRO A 306 3.62 -18.09 -1.86
N ASP A 307 4.38 -18.87 -2.63
CA ASP A 307 4.12 -20.30 -2.84
C ASP A 307 4.55 -21.12 -1.61
N ASN A 308 5.64 -20.71 -0.95
CA ASN A 308 6.17 -21.38 0.23
C ASN A 308 5.78 -20.70 1.57
N SER A 309 5.16 -19.52 1.52
CA SER A 309 4.89 -18.70 2.70
C SER A 309 6.15 -18.42 3.52
N GLU A 310 7.19 -17.97 2.81
CA GLU A 310 8.48 -17.59 3.39
C GLU A 310 8.76 -16.11 3.14
N ALA A 311 9.43 -15.45 4.09
CA ALA A 311 9.89 -14.08 3.92
C ALA A 311 11.32 -13.95 4.45
N HIS A 312 12.13 -13.17 3.75
CA HIS A 312 13.56 -13.06 4.02
C HIS A 312 14.04 -11.62 3.84
N GLU A 313 15.17 -11.35 4.49
CA GLU A 313 15.86 -10.07 4.41
C GLU A 313 17.32 -10.30 4.00
N VAL A 314 17.80 -9.46 3.10
CA VAL A 314 19.18 -9.44 2.61
C VAL A 314 19.76 -8.07 2.95
N SER A 315 20.81 -8.04 3.78
CA SER A 315 21.52 -6.80 4.09
C SER A 315 22.25 -6.29 2.85
N LEU A 316 22.04 -5.02 2.52
CA LEU A 316 22.69 -4.38 1.37
C LEU A 316 24.02 -3.76 1.81
N PRO A 317 25.15 -4.14 1.20
CA PRO A 317 26.44 -3.55 1.53
C PRO A 317 26.57 -2.12 0.99
N ILE A 318 27.57 -1.42 1.51
CA ILE A 318 28.03 -0.11 1.06
C ILE A 318 29.57 -0.16 0.92
N ARG A 319 30.15 0.64 0.03
CA ARG A 319 31.60 0.67 -0.23
C ARG A 319 32.36 1.47 0.82
N ASP A 320 31.84 2.65 1.18
CA ASP A 320 32.49 3.54 2.15
C ASP A 320 32.02 3.27 3.58
N THR A 321 32.78 3.76 4.56
CA THR A 321 32.42 3.68 5.98
C THR A 321 31.48 4.84 6.39
N PRO A 322 30.25 4.58 6.85
CA PRO A 322 29.38 5.63 7.39
C PRO A 322 30.03 6.38 8.54
N GLY A 323 29.92 7.70 8.56
CA GLY A 323 30.53 8.55 9.58
C GLY A 323 31.87 9.17 9.16
N GLU A 324 32.52 8.65 8.11
CA GLU A 324 33.68 9.31 7.49
C GLU A 324 33.23 10.41 6.52
N GLY A 325 34.02 11.50 6.43
CA GLY A 325 33.69 12.65 5.57
C GLY A 325 32.27 13.19 5.83
N ASP A 326 31.51 13.39 4.76
CA ASP A 326 30.09 13.77 4.77
C ASP A 326 29.13 12.59 4.46
N PHE A 327 29.60 11.34 4.55
CA PHE A 327 28.78 10.14 4.35
C PHE A 327 28.05 9.74 5.64
N ARG A 328 26.72 9.81 5.66
CA ARG A 328 25.89 9.58 6.84
C ARG A 328 24.58 8.87 6.47
N SER A 329 23.91 8.31 7.48
CA SER A 329 22.52 7.84 7.38
C SER A 329 21.60 8.92 6.82
N TYR A 330 20.68 8.52 5.94
CA TYR A 330 19.66 9.43 5.42
C TYR A 330 18.65 9.82 6.50
N ILE A 331 18.28 8.88 7.37
CA ILE A 331 17.46 9.13 8.56
C ILE A 331 18.38 9.67 9.67
N ALA A 332 17.93 10.75 10.31
CA ALA A 332 18.66 11.39 11.39
C ALA A 332 19.00 10.40 12.51
N GLN A 333 20.25 10.42 12.95
CA GLN A 333 20.76 9.65 14.09
C GLN A 333 20.59 10.44 15.39
N GLU A 334 19.44 11.12 15.51
CA GLU A 334 19.00 11.89 16.66
C GLU A 334 17.47 11.94 16.64
N MET A 335 16.87 12.22 17.80
CA MET A 335 15.44 12.49 17.92
C MET A 335 15.20 13.62 18.92
N PRO A 336 14.42 14.67 18.58
CA PRO A 336 14.12 15.77 19.50
C PRO A 336 13.35 15.33 20.75
N ASN A 337 12.42 14.38 20.59
CA ASN A 337 11.69 13.77 21.69
C ASN A 337 11.65 12.24 21.52
N PRO A 338 11.65 11.47 22.63
CA PRO A 338 11.61 10.01 22.61
C PRO A 338 10.37 9.47 21.91
N SER A 339 10.50 8.35 21.20
CA SER A 339 9.38 7.62 20.59
C SER A 339 8.37 7.16 21.64
N PHE A 340 7.08 7.26 21.34
CA PHE A 340 6.03 6.69 22.20
C PHE A 340 6.11 5.17 22.35
N TYR A 341 6.76 4.48 21.41
CA TYR A 341 6.83 3.02 21.36
C TYR A 341 8.21 2.49 21.75
N TYR A 342 9.27 3.19 21.34
CA TYR A 342 10.67 2.74 21.49
C TYR A 342 11.49 3.61 22.46
N GLY A 343 10.89 4.64 23.05
CA GLY A 343 11.60 5.56 23.95
C GLY A 343 12.78 6.22 23.24
N ASP A 344 13.95 6.20 23.89
CA ASP A 344 15.19 6.82 23.40
C ASP A 344 15.94 5.96 22.35
N GLU A 345 15.42 4.77 22.00
CA GLU A 345 16.07 3.89 21.01
C GLU A 345 15.93 4.45 19.58
N LEU A 346 17.07 4.71 18.93
CA LEU A 346 17.15 5.04 17.51
C LEU A 346 17.05 3.75 16.69
N ILE A 347 15.84 3.43 16.22
CA ILE A 347 15.55 2.17 15.51
C ILE A 347 15.98 2.16 14.05
N TRP A 348 16.21 3.32 13.45
CA TRP A 348 16.53 3.46 12.02
C TRP A 348 17.93 4.03 11.81
N ASN A 349 18.68 3.40 10.91
CA ASN A 349 20.01 3.83 10.47
C ASN A 349 20.25 3.29 9.06
N ASN A 350 20.19 4.17 8.07
CA ASN A 350 20.16 3.80 6.66
C ASN A 350 21.14 4.64 5.81
N PRO A 351 22.46 4.44 5.96
CA PRO A 351 23.45 5.03 5.06
C PRO A 351 23.31 4.58 3.60
N GLY A 352 22.78 3.38 3.35
CA GLY A 352 22.54 2.82 2.04
C GLY A 352 21.27 3.35 1.38
N ASN A 353 20.20 3.59 2.15
CA ASN A 353 18.99 4.25 1.69
C ASN A 353 18.44 3.66 0.37
N PRO A 354 18.20 2.33 0.32
CA PRO A 354 17.76 1.65 -0.89
C PRO A 354 16.36 2.11 -1.28
N HIS A 355 16.11 2.20 -2.59
CA HIS A 355 14.86 2.71 -3.12
C HIS A 355 14.57 2.13 -4.51
N ASN A 356 13.29 1.90 -4.79
CA ASN A 356 12.74 1.47 -6.07
C ASN A 356 13.40 0.25 -6.73
N PRO A 357 12.93 -0.98 -6.45
CA PRO A 357 13.43 -2.16 -7.13
C PRO A 357 12.78 -2.30 -8.53
N MET A 358 13.56 -2.72 -9.53
CA MET A 358 13.09 -3.25 -10.81
C MET A 358 13.84 -4.54 -11.14
N MET A 359 13.24 -5.36 -12.00
CA MET A 359 13.83 -6.62 -12.43
C MET A 359 14.21 -6.55 -13.90
N ASP A 360 15.38 -7.08 -14.24
CA ASP A 360 15.85 -7.21 -15.63
C ASP A 360 15.42 -8.54 -16.27
N ALA A 361 15.82 -8.75 -17.53
CA ALA A 361 15.48 -9.96 -18.28
C ALA A 361 16.13 -11.24 -17.73
N GLU A 362 17.19 -11.11 -16.93
CA GLU A 362 17.89 -12.21 -16.27
C GLU A 362 17.31 -12.55 -14.89
N GLY A 363 16.38 -11.75 -14.37
CA GLY A 363 15.79 -11.92 -13.04
C GLY A 363 16.58 -11.27 -11.91
N ARG A 364 17.58 -10.43 -12.22
CA ARG A 364 18.32 -9.65 -11.21
C ARG A 364 17.47 -8.48 -10.74
N VAL A 365 17.55 -8.16 -9.46
CA VAL A 365 16.76 -7.11 -8.81
C VAL A 365 17.62 -5.87 -8.65
N TRP A 366 17.44 -4.91 -9.55
CA TRP A 366 18.10 -3.62 -9.57
C TRP A 366 17.40 -2.63 -8.64
N MET A 367 18.14 -1.83 -7.91
CA MET A 367 17.63 -0.81 -6.99
C MET A 367 18.52 0.43 -7.03
N THR A 368 17.99 1.58 -6.67
CA THR A 368 18.85 2.71 -6.33
C THR A 368 19.34 2.52 -4.89
N HIS A 369 20.62 2.74 -4.67
CA HIS A 369 21.26 2.49 -3.37
C HIS A 369 22.47 3.42 -3.26
N GLN A 370 22.63 4.05 -2.11
CA GLN A 370 23.79 4.86 -1.80
C GLN A 370 24.95 3.93 -1.43
N ILE A 371 26.02 3.96 -2.22
CA ILE A 371 27.14 3.05 -2.03
C ILE A 371 28.35 3.74 -1.40
N ARG A 372 28.45 5.06 -1.51
CA ARG A 372 29.60 5.86 -1.06
C ARG A 372 29.21 7.27 -0.61
N GLY A 373 30.18 8.00 -0.10
CA GLY A 373 30.04 9.42 0.18
C GLY A 373 29.70 10.25 -1.07
N PRO A 374 29.04 11.41 -0.89
CA PRO A 374 28.45 12.16 -2.00
C PRO A 374 29.47 12.77 -2.96
N GLY A 375 30.75 12.90 -2.62
CA GLY A 375 31.78 13.45 -3.52
C GLY A 375 32.08 12.51 -4.68
N ASN A 376 31.89 12.95 -5.93
CA ASN A 376 32.08 12.09 -7.11
C ASN A 376 33.55 11.83 -7.46
N PRO A 377 33.88 10.73 -8.16
CA PRO A 377 35.19 10.52 -8.75
C PRO A 377 35.64 11.65 -9.69
N GLU A 378 36.95 11.78 -9.90
CA GLU A 378 37.53 12.81 -10.78
C GLU A 378 36.97 12.73 -12.21
N TRP A 379 36.67 11.53 -12.71
CA TRP A 379 36.18 11.34 -14.07
C TRP A 379 34.73 11.86 -14.28
N CYS A 380 34.00 12.20 -13.21
CA CYS A 380 32.69 12.87 -13.27
C CYS A 380 32.77 14.41 -13.27
N ARG A 381 33.94 14.96 -12.91
CA ARG A 381 34.13 16.38 -12.60
C ARG A 381 34.74 17.15 -13.76
N GLU A 382 34.77 18.47 -13.61
CA GLU A 382 35.44 19.36 -14.57
C GLU A 382 36.91 18.97 -14.74
N GLY A 383 37.39 18.97 -15.99
CA GLY A 383 38.76 18.55 -16.34
C GLY A 383 38.89 17.08 -16.75
N SER A 384 37.84 16.27 -16.63
CA SER A 384 37.79 14.88 -17.11
C SER A 384 37.73 14.78 -18.64
N ASP A 385 38.28 13.69 -19.20
CA ASP A 385 38.11 13.32 -20.61
C ASP A 385 36.74 12.70 -20.93
N ASN A 386 35.96 12.34 -19.91
CA ASN A 386 34.61 11.81 -20.06
C ASN A 386 33.74 12.82 -20.84
N ALA A 387 33.13 12.38 -21.94
CA ALA A 387 32.35 13.25 -22.82
C ALA A 387 31.17 13.92 -22.11
N PHE A 388 30.51 13.22 -21.17
CA PHE A 388 29.40 13.76 -20.39
C PHE A 388 29.88 14.75 -19.35
N ALA A 389 31.00 14.48 -18.66
CA ALA A 389 31.59 15.42 -17.70
C ALA A 389 32.11 16.71 -18.37
N ARG A 390 32.63 16.62 -19.60
CA ARG A 390 32.99 17.80 -20.40
C ARG A 390 31.78 18.66 -20.78
N TYR A 391 30.61 18.05 -20.93
CA TYR A 391 29.36 18.75 -21.25
C TYR A 391 28.66 19.31 -20.00
N TYR A 392 28.56 18.50 -18.95
CA TYR A 392 27.88 18.83 -17.71
C TYR A 392 28.57 18.10 -16.53
N PRO A 393 29.60 18.70 -15.92
CA PRO A 393 30.30 18.07 -14.79
C PRO A 393 29.42 18.02 -13.56
N ILE A 394 29.53 16.93 -12.79
CA ILE A 394 28.75 16.74 -11.56
C ILE A 394 29.72 16.44 -10.42
N ASP A 395 29.79 17.35 -9.45
CA ASP A 395 30.69 17.21 -8.30
C ASP A 395 30.19 16.21 -7.26
N ARG A 396 28.86 16.02 -7.19
CA ARG A 396 28.22 15.25 -6.12
C ARG A 396 27.07 14.36 -6.60
N ALA A 397 27.01 13.14 -6.09
CA ALA A 397 25.88 12.20 -6.24
C ALA A 397 25.65 11.47 -4.91
N ALA A 398 24.41 11.49 -4.40
CA ALA A 398 24.10 10.99 -3.07
C ALA A 398 23.52 9.56 -3.07
N ARG A 399 22.84 9.13 -4.14
CA ARG A 399 22.35 7.77 -4.32
C ARG A 399 22.75 7.28 -5.70
N HIS A 400 23.14 6.01 -5.78
CA HIS A 400 23.72 5.35 -6.95
C HIS A 400 22.84 4.16 -7.37
N VAL A 401 23.45 3.09 -7.91
CA VAL A 401 22.74 1.88 -8.35
C VAL A 401 23.35 0.66 -7.67
N ALA A 402 22.51 -0.32 -7.38
CA ALA A 402 22.94 -1.67 -7.00
C ALA A 402 22.02 -2.69 -7.65
N TYR A 403 22.45 -3.93 -7.76
CA TYR A 403 21.54 -5.03 -8.04
C TYR A 403 21.85 -6.24 -7.17
N TYR A 404 20.81 -7.00 -6.85
CA TYR A 404 20.90 -8.31 -6.23
C TYR A 404 20.66 -9.38 -7.29
N ASP A 405 21.52 -10.38 -7.36
CA ASP A 405 21.33 -11.57 -8.18
C ASP A 405 20.79 -12.71 -7.31
N PRO A 406 19.49 -13.07 -7.43
CA PRO A 406 18.91 -14.17 -6.66
C PRO A 406 19.56 -15.53 -6.92
N ALA A 407 20.19 -15.75 -8.08
CA ALA A 407 20.80 -17.04 -8.42
C ALA A 407 22.14 -17.25 -7.69
N THR A 408 22.85 -16.17 -7.37
CA THR A 408 24.16 -16.23 -6.69
C THR A 408 24.15 -15.62 -5.29
N GLU A 409 23.03 -15.03 -4.87
CA GLU A 409 22.88 -14.26 -3.62
C GLU A 409 23.92 -13.13 -3.49
N HIS A 410 24.36 -12.57 -4.62
CA HIS A 410 25.39 -11.53 -4.66
C HIS A 410 24.75 -10.15 -4.84
N VAL A 411 25.27 -9.16 -4.12
CA VAL A 411 24.90 -7.75 -4.31
C VAL A 411 26.04 -7.04 -5.02
N GLU A 412 25.76 -6.55 -6.22
CA GLU A 412 26.68 -5.70 -6.97
C GLU A 412 26.34 -4.24 -6.73
N LEU A 413 27.37 -3.42 -6.53
CA LEU A 413 27.25 -1.99 -6.31
C LEU A 413 27.79 -1.29 -7.56
N ILE A 414 27.09 -0.29 -8.09
CA ILE A 414 27.46 0.41 -9.32
C ILE A 414 27.48 1.91 -9.06
N ASP A 415 28.67 2.50 -9.21
CA ASP A 415 28.86 3.93 -9.07
C ASP A 415 28.28 4.70 -10.24
N THR A 416 27.63 5.83 -9.94
CA THR A 416 27.06 6.75 -10.92
C THR A 416 27.51 8.18 -10.63
N CYS A 417 27.79 8.96 -11.69
CA CYS A 417 28.12 10.39 -11.55
C CYS A 417 26.91 11.24 -11.17
N PHE A 418 25.70 10.78 -11.44
CA PHE A 418 24.47 11.51 -11.18
C PHE A 418 23.72 10.87 -10.02
N ASN A 419 22.92 11.69 -9.33
CA ASN A 419 22.06 11.24 -8.25
C ASN A 419 20.86 10.46 -8.81
N THR A 420 20.42 9.41 -8.12
CA THR A 420 19.35 8.52 -8.57
C THR A 420 18.13 8.54 -7.64
N HIS A 421 16.95 8.17 -8.14
CA HIS A 421 15.74 8.00 -7.33
C HIS A 421 14.89 6.80 -7.79
N HIS A 422 14.01 6.97 -8.78
CA HIS A 422 13.35 5.83 -9.44
C HIS A 422 14.14 5.39 -10.67
N LEU A 423 14.17 4.10 -10.92
CA LEU A 423 14.83 3.46 -12.05
C LEU A 423 13.81 2.68 -12.90
N GLN A 424 14.04 2.57 -14.20
CA GLN A 424 13.17 1.79 -15.09
C GLN A 424 13.94 1.30 -16.31
N PHE A 425 13.75 0.03 -16.65
CA PHE A 425 14.30 -0.55 -17.86
C PHE A 425 13.61 -0.02 -19.13
N GLY A 426 14.44 0.36 -20.10
CA GLY A 426 14.04 0.62 -21.47
C GLY A 426 13.56 -0.64 -22.19
N PHE A 427 12.74 -0.44 -23.21
CA PHE A 427 12.35 -1.48 -24.16
C PHE A 427 13.29 -1.40 -25.37
N ASP A 428 14.59 -1.53 -25.11
CA ASP A 428 15.68 -1.51 -26.11
C ASP A 428 16.56 -2.75 -26.00
N GLU A 429 17.42 -2.98 -26.99
CA GLU A 429 18.27 -4.19 -27.10
C GLU A 429 19.46 -4.20 -26.11
N ASP A 430 19.68 -3.09 -25.42
CA ASP A 430 20.80 -2.87 -24.50
C ASP A 430 20.37 -2.96 -23.02
N ASP A 431 19.08 -3.22 -22.77
CA ASP A 431 18.47 -3.22 -21.43
C ASP A 431 18.84 -1.95 -20.64
N THR A 432 18.74 -0.80 -21.32
CA THR A 432 19.16 0.47 -20.76
C THR A 432 18.34 0.81 -19.52
N LEU A 433 19.01 0.99 -18.39
CA LEU A 433 18.39 1.40 -17.14
C LEU A 433 18.34 2.93 -17.07
N TYR A 434 17.15 3.50 -17.18
CA TYR A 434 16.93 4.94 -17.05
C TYR A 434 16.66 5.32 -15.61
N LEU A 435 17.30 6.38 -15.14
CA LEU A 435 17.18 6.85 -13.77
C LEU A 435 16.65 8.26 -13.74
N SER A 436 15.54 8.43 -13.03
CA SER A 436 15.10 9.73 -12.58
C SER A 436 16.03 10.25 -11.50
N SER A 437 16.16 11.57 -11.42
CA SER A 437 16.84 12.23 -10.32
C SER A 437 15.93 13.24 -9.64
N VAL A 438 16.21 13.50 -8.36
CA VAL A 438 15.76 14.75 -7.70
C VAL A 438 16.64 15.95 -8.11
N SER A 439 17.65 15.74 -8.95
CA SER A 439 18.46 16.78 -9.56
C SER A 439 17.95 17.18 -10.96
N ASP A 440 18.66 18.14 -11.56
CA ASP A 440 18.45 18.67 -12.89
C ASP A 440 19.09 17.80 -14.00
N VAL A 441 19.16 16.48 -13.80
CA VAL A 441 19.82 15.54 -14.74
C VAL A 441 18.96 14.28 -14.89
N ILE A 442 18.90 13.76 -16.11
CA ILE A 442 18.45 12.40 -16.40
C ILE A 442 19.69 11.57 -16.75
N GLY A 443 19.90 10.48 -16.01
CA GLY A 443 21.01 9.57 -16.22
C GLY A 443 20.53 8.19 -16.66
N TRP A 444 21.44 7.41 -17.22
CA TRP A 444 21.19 6.02 -17.60
C TRP A 444 22.44 5.15 -17.41
N VAL A 445 22.22 3.85 -17.24
CA VAL A 445 23.23 2.80 -17.24
C VAL A 445 22.88 1.80 -18.34
N ASN A 446 23.81 1.56 -19.27
CA ASN A 446 23.73 0.46 -20.23
C ASN A 446 24.15 -0.82 -19.49
N THR A 447 23.16 -1.61 -19.08
CA THR A 447 23.37 -2.77 -18.21
C THR A 447 24.08 -3.90 -18.92
N LYS A 448 23.91 -4.02 -20.24
CA LYS A 448 24.63 -4.97 -21.08
C LYS A 448 26.12 -4.66 -21.17
N THR A 449 26.49 -3.42 -21.48
CA THR A 449 27.89 -2.97 -21.48
C THR A 449 28.53 -3.21 -20.11
N TYR A 450 27.80 -2.92 -19.03
CA TYR A 450 28.30 -3.17 -17.68
C TYR A 450 28.51 -4.65 -17.42
N ALA A 451 27.54 -5.51 -17.76
CA ALA A 451 27.66 -6.95 -17.60
C ALA A 451 28.84 -7.56 -18.41
N GLU A 452 29.15 -7.00 -19.58
CA GLU A 452 30.26 -7.44 -20.43
C GLU A 452 31.64 -6.95 -19.95
N THR A 453 31.71 -5.74 -19.38
CA THR A 453 32.99 -5.06 -19.13
C THR A 453 33.33 -4.85 -17.66
N GLY A 454 32.34 -4.76 -16.78
CA GLY A 454 32.48 -4.28 -15.40
C GLY A 454 32.87 -2.80 -15.28
N ASP A 455 32.92 -2.05 -16.37
CA ASP A 455 33.36 -0.65 -16.39
C ASP A 455 32.19 0.30 -16.12
N GLU A 456 32.14 0.83 -14.90
CA GLU A 456 31.12 1.79 -14.47
C GLU A 456 31.14 3.08 -15.31
N GLN A 457 32.33 3.59 -15.65
CA GLN A 457 32.50 4.85 -16.38
C GLN A 457 32.03 4.71 -17.83
N ALA A 458 32.37 3.60 -18.49
CA ALA A 458 31.99 3.35 -19.87
C ALA A 458 30.50 3.00 -20.04
N SER A 459 29.87 2.47 -18.98
CA SER A 459 28.50 1.95 -19.04
C SER A 459 27.43 2.98 -18.72
N GLN A 460 27.78 4.23 -18.44
CA GLN A 460 26.80 5.24 -18.03
C GLN A 460 26.87 6.54 -18.83
N GLY A 461 25.75 7.26 -18.85
CA GLY A 461 25.66 8.58 -19.46
C GLY A 461 24.60 9.44 -18.78
N TRP A 462 24.67 10.75 -18.99
CA TRP A 462 23.69 11.69 -18.44
C TRP A 462 23.49 12.94 -19.28
N CYS A 463 22.35 13.58 -19.07
CA CYS A 463 21.97 14.81 -19.77
C CYS A 463 21.20 15.74 -18.82
N PRO A 464 21.51 17.06 -18.79
CA PRO A 464 20.78 18.01 -17.97
C PRO A 464 19.33 18.21 -18.46
N THR A 465 18.41 18.39 -17.53
CA THR A 465 17.02 18.75 -17.82
C THR A 465 16.92 20.25 -18.10
N ALA A 466 16.48 20.62 -19.29
CA ALA A 466 16.26 22.01 -19.64
C ALA A 466 14.96 22.53 -18.99
N HIS A 467 15.06 23.11 -17.80
CA HIS A 467 13.94 23.87 -17.21
C HIS A 467 13.87 25.26 -17.84
N ARG A 468 12.88 25.49 -18.72
CA ARG A 468 12.49 26.86 -19.08
C ARG A 468 11.81 27.49 -17.86
N ARG A 469 12.51 28.35 -17.13
CA ARG A 469 11.87 29.28 -16.19
C ARG A 469 10.82 30.08 -16.97
N VAL A 470 9.58 30.12 -16.47
CA VAL A 470 8.51 30.93 -17.06
C VAL A 470 8.88 32.42 -16.97
N ASP A 471 9.63 32.82 -15.93
CA ASP A 471 10.18 34.16 -15.77
C ASP A 471 11.66 34.10 -15.32
N GLY A 472 12.57 34.33 -16.26
CA GLY A 472 14.02 34.41 -16.03
C GLY A 472 14.84 33.84 -17.19
N PRO A 473 16.10 34.29 -17.40
CA PRO A 473 16.95 33.73 -18.44
C PRO A 473 17.18 32.23 -18.17
N ALA A 474 16.98 31.41 -19.20
CA ALA A 474 17.28 29.98 -19.12
C ALA A 474 18.79 29.80 -18.86
N ARG A 475 19.15 29.13 -17.75
CA ARG A 475 20.48 28.54 -17.64
C ARG A 475 20.58 27.44 -18.71
N GLY A 476 21.64 27.45 -19.52
CA GLY A 476 21.91 26.41 -20.53
C GLY A 476 21.25 26.60 -21.91
N SER A 477 20.91 27.83 -22.32
CA SER A 477 20.35 28.11 -23.67
C SER A 477 21.41 28.19 -24.79
N GLY A 478 22.38 27.27 -24.79
CA GLY A 478 23.22 27.00 -25.96
C GLY A 478 22.52 26.07 -26.95
N PRO A 479 22.92 26.02 -28.24
CA PRO A 479 22.43 25.03 -29.17
C PRO A 479 22.66 23.63 -28.59
N VAL A 480 21.56 22.86 -28.44
CA VAL A 480 21.60 21.47 -28.00
C VAL A 480 22.17 20.62 -29.14
N GLU A 481 23.49 20.54 -29.22
CA GLU A 481 24.14 19.36 -29.78
C GLU A 481 24.09 18.30 -28.66
N GLY A 482 23.28 17.26 -28.88
CA GLY A 482 23.12 16.19 -27.89
C GLY A 482 24.44 15.45 -27.64
N PRO A 483 24.55 14.70 -26.54
CA PRO A 483 25.74 13.92 -26.26
C PRO A 483 26.03 12.92 -27.41
N PRO A 484 27.30 12.53 -27.63
CA PRO A 484 27.71 11.74 -28.80
C PRO A 484 26.92 10.43 -29.00
N ASP A 485 26.42 9.83 -27.91
CA ASP A 485 25.71 8.54 -27.91
C ASP A 485 24.45 8.53 -27.02
N GLY A 486 23.78 9.68 -26.85
CA GLY A 486 22.50 9.72 -26.13
C GLY A 486 21.35 9.08 -26.95
N PRO A 487 20.35 8.45 -26.30
CA PRO A 487 19.14 8.01 -27.00
C PRO A 487 18.51 9.20 -27.73
N ARG A 488 18.29 9.03 -29.04
CA ARG A 488 17.73 10.09 -29.88
C ARG A 488 16.30 10.39 -29.41
N LEU A 489 16.13 11.51 -28.69
CA LEU A 489 14.82 12.09 -28.39
C LEU A 489 14.06 12.33 -29.70
N VAL A 490 13.10 11.46 -30.01
CA VAL A 490 12.18 11.64 -31.13
C VAL A 490 11.34 12.87 -30.84
N ARG A 491 11.69 14.01 -31.47
CA ARG A 491 10.84 15.19 -31.48
C ARG A 491 9.56 14.84 -32.24
N HIS A 492 8.49 14.50 -31.53
CA HIS A 492 7.14 14.57 -32.08
C HIS A 492 6.82 16.04 -32.38
N ARG A 493 7.07 16.47 -33.62
CA ARG A 493 6.46 17.70 -34.14
C ARG A 493 4.96 17.46 -34.18
N SER A 494 4.21 18.20 -33.36
CA SER A 494 2.76 18.30 -33.52
C SER A 494 2.44 18.69 -34.95
N ARG A 495 1.51 17.96 -35.57
CA ARG A 495 0.96 18.30 -36.89
C ARG A 495 0.10 19.57 -36.76
N SER A 496 0.72 20.74 -36.74
CA SER A 496 0.01 22.00 -37.00
C SER A 496 0.71 22.91 -38.01
N ASP A 497 1.85 22.50 -38.56
CA ASP A 497 2.68 23.39 -39.38
C ASP A 497 2.99 22.87 -40.80
N ARG A 498 1.95 22.39 -41.50
CA ARG A 498 1.98 22.22 -42.96
C ARG A 498 0.71 22.80 -43.57
N GLY A 499 0.80 24.04 -44.06
CA GLY A 499 -0.31 24.65 -44.79
C GLY A 499 -0.06 26.04 -45.35
N LYS A 500 1.15 26.36 -45.83
CA LYS A 500 1.36 27.57 -46.66
C LYS A 500 2.35 27.31 -47.78
N ARG A 501 1.80 27.10 -48.98
CA ARG A 501 2.33 27.21 -50.35
C ARG A 501 1.35 26.41 -51.22
N GLY A 502 0.60 26.90 -52.18
CA GLY A 502 0.34 28.22 -52.76
C GLY A 502 -0.49 27.93 -54.01
N LEU A 503 -1.61 28.61 -54.22
CA LEU A 503 -2.32 28.65 -55.51
C LEU A 503 -3.00 30.03 -55.62
N GLY A 504 -2.75 30.68 -56.75
CA GLY A 504 -3.07 32.07 -56.98
C GLY A 504 -4.49 32.35 -57.50
N ARG A 505 -4.85 33.63 -57.36
CA ARG A 505 -5.86 34.43 -58.09
C ARG A 505 -7.25 33.83 -58.31
N VAL A 506 -8.23 34.37 -57.58
CA VAL A 506 -9.49 34.90 -58.16
C VAL A 506 -9.85 36.22 -57.45
N ARG A 507 -10.30 37.22 -58.22
CA ARG A 507 -10.70 38.58 -57.77
C ARG A 507 -12.23 38.69 -57.65
N ARG A 508 -12.66 39.38 -56.58
CA ARG A 508 -13.80 40.32 -56.38
C ARG A 508 -15.27 39.83 -56.33
N GLY A 509 -15.94 40.22 -55.24
CA GLY A 509 -17.39 40.49 -55.06
C GLY A 509 -17.67 41.05 -53.64
N PRO A 510 -18.65 41.95 -53.39
CA PRO A 510 -18.59 42.94 -52.27
C PRO A 510 -19.38 42.61 -50.98
N ARG A 511 -18.90 43.21 -49.86
CA ARG A 511 -19.51 43.72 -48.58
C ARG A 511 -21.01 43.45 -48.26
N PRO A 512 -21.49 43.42 -46.97
CA PRO A 512 -21.17 44.44 -45.95
C PRO A 512 -21.18 44.04 -44.44
N ASP A 513 -20.84 45.04 -43.63
CA ASP A 513 -20.73 45.14 -42.17
C ASP A 513 -21.98 44.73 -41.37
N ARG A 514 -21.78 44.16 -40.16
CA ARG A 514 -22.56 44.49 -38.94
C ARG A 514 -21.73 44.31 -37.66
N ALA A 515 -21.94 45.27 -36.76
CA ALA A 515 -21.29 45.53 -35.48
C ALA A 515 -21.77 44.61 -34.33
N PRO A 516 -21.18 44.69 -33.12
CA PRO A 516 -21.18 43.62 -32.12
C PRO A 516 -22.41 43.67 -31.19
N VAL A 517 -22.83 42.51 -30.68
CA VAL A 517 -23.86 42.41 -29.63
C VAL A 517 -23.26 41.74 -28.41
N ALA A 518 -23.22 42.52 -27.32
CA ALA A 518 -22.96 42.08 -25.97
C ALA A 518 -24.00 41.05 -25.50
N ARG A 519 -23.56 40.03 -24.75
CA ARG A 519 -24.45 39.21 -23.92
C ARG A 519 -23.93 39.15 -22.49
N ARG A 520 -24.75 39.71 -21.60
CA ARG A 520 -24.81 39.43 -20.17
C ARG A 520 -25.07 37.93 -19.96
N GLN A 521 -24.34 37.32 -19.05
CA GLN A 521 -24.69 36.03 -18.42
C GLN A 521 -25.56 36.31 -17.18
N PRO A 522 -26.58 35.49 -16.89
CA PRO A 522 -27.02 35.25 -15.53
C PRO A 522 -26.53 33.88 -15.03
N ALA A 523 -26.38 33.81 -13.71
CA ALA A 523 -26.01 32.67 -12.91
C ALA A 523 -26.95 31.46 -13.08
N GLY A 524 -26.40 30.26 -12.88
CA GLY A 524 -27.13 29.01 -12.76
C GLY A 524 -26.20 27.91 -12.27
N ASP A 525 -26.64 27.24 -11.21
CA ASP A 525 -25.96 26.21 -10.41
C ASP A 525 -25.31 25.08 -11.24
N MET A 526 -24.13 24.62 -10.80
CA MET A 526 -23.58 23.34 -11.22
C MET A 526 -23.51 22.38 -10.03
N HIS A 527 -24.49 21.50 -9.98
CA HIS A 527 -24.37 20.18 -9.36
C HIS A 527 -23.26 19.38 -10.06
N LEU A 528 -22.26 18.92 -9.30
CA LEU A 528 -21.28 17.94 -9.75
C LEU A 528 -21.91 16.53 -9.69
N GLY A 529 -22.47 16.11 -10.82
CA GLY A 529 -22.89 14.73 -11.06
C GLY A 529 -21.69 13.85 -11.40
N VAL A 530 -21.58 12.74 -10.68
CA VAL A 530 -20.68 11.61 -10.95
C VAL A 530 -21.04 10.98 -12.31
N LEU A 531 -20.07 10.82 -13.19
CA LEU A 531 -20.21 10.12 -14.48
C LEU A 531 -19.96 8.61 -14.27
N PRO A 532 -20.92 7.70 -14.56
CA PRO A 532 -20.63 6.29 -14.66
C PRO A 532 -20.08 5.93 -16.04
N ALA A 533 -19.00 5.13 -16.05
CA ALA A 533 -18.42 4.56 -17.26
C ALA A 533 -19.39 3.55 -17.91
N ALA A 534 -19.71 3.78 -19.18
CA ALA A 534 -20.55 2.91 -19.98
C ALA A 534 -19.75 1.68 -20.47
N VAL A 535 -20.03 0.51 -19.90
CA VAL A 535 -19.67 -0.79 -20.47
C VAL A 535 -20.65 -1.09 -21.60
N ARG A 536 -20.15 -1.18 -22.84
CA ARG A 536 -20.93 -1.66 -23.98
C ARG A 536 -20.92 -3.19 -24.01
N GLU A 537 -22.01 -3.81 -23.57
CA GLU A 537 -22.35 -5.17 -23.93
C GLU A 537 -22.68 -5.27 -25.43
N ARG A 538 -22.07 -6.21 -26.14
CA ARG A 538 -22.56 -6.68 -27.45
C ARG A 538 -23.27 -8.01 -27.26
N GLY A 539 -24.58 -8.00 -27.49
CA GLY A 539 -25.42 -9.18 -27.45
C GLY A 539 -25.27 -10.10 -28.67
N ARG A 540 -25.29 -11.41 -28.35
CA ARG A 540 -25.91 -12.56 -29.04
C ARG A 540 -25.86 -12.63 -30.59
N ALA A 541 -25.18 -13.69 -31.06
CA ALA A 541 -25.59 -14.46 -32.24
C ALA A 541 -25.81 -15.93 -31.82
N GLY A 542 -26.92 -16.52 -32.26
CA GLY A 542 -27.39 -17.88 -31.92
C GLY A 542 -26.76 -19.01 -32.76
N PRO A 543 -27.24 -20.26 -32.58
CA PRO A 543 -26.41 -21.46 -32.57
C PRO A 543 -26.38 -22.24 -33.91
N GLY A 544 -25.27 -22.93 -34.17
CA GLY A 544 -25.11 -23.84 -35.30
C GLY A 544 -24.04 -24.91 -35.05
N LEU A 545 -24.50 -26.11 -34.70
CA LEU A 545 -23.87 -27.44 -34.67
C LEU A 545 -22.47 -27.64 -35.32
N LEU A 546 -21.56 -28.33 -34.62
CA LEU A 546 -21.20 -29.74 -34.88
C LEU A 546 -20.13 -30.29 -33.92
N ALA A 547 -20.15 -31.61 -33.76
CA ALA A 547 -19.61 -32.42 -32.68
C ALA A 547 -18.08 -32.72 -32.72
N ALA A 548 -17.58 -33.04 -31.52
CA ALA A 548 -16.59 -34.07 -31.19
C ALA A 548 -15.13 -33.94 -31.67
N ARG A 549 -14.20 -33.89 -30.70
CA ARG A 549 -13.29 -35.02 -30.40
C ARG A 549 -12.58 -34.82 -29.06
N ARG A 550 -12.54 -35.91 -28.29
CA ARG A 550 -11.86 -36.08 -27.01
C ARG A 550 -10.34 -36.25 -27.18
N ARG A 551 -9.62 -35.95 -26.09
CA ARG A 551 -8.25 -36.39 -25.69
C ARG A 551 -7.05 -35.75 -26.41
N HIS A 552 -6.23 -35.00 -25.66
CA HIS A 552 -4.86 -35.41 -25.32
C HIS A 552 -4.18 -34.49 -24.28
N ARG A 553 -3.71 -35.08 -23.17
CA ARG A 553 -2.61 -34.58 -22.31
C ARG A 553 -1.30 -34.61 -23.12
N PRO A 554 -0.33 -33.71 -22.89
CA PRO A 554 1.06 -33.96 -23.26
C PRO A 554 1.82 -34.57 -22.08
N GLN A 555 2.27 -35.82 -22.25
CA GLN A 555 3.30 -36.43 -21.42
C GLN A 555 4.67 -35.84 -21.77
N ARG A 556 5.44 -35.54 -20.72
CA ARG A 556 6.89 -35.27 -20.78
C ARG A 556 7.61 -36.44 -21.46
N ARG A 557 8.44 -36.15 -22.47
CA ARG A 557 9.45 -37.10 -22.97
C ARG A 557 10.75 -36.87 -22.21
N ARG A 558 11.18 -37.90 -21.46
CA ARG A 558 12.58 -38.12 -21.10
C ARG A 558 13.36 -38.49 -22.35
N VAL A 559 14.57 -37.97 -22.47
CA VAL A 559 15.61 -38.49 -23.36
C VAL A 559 16.78 -38.87 -22.47
N ASP A 560 17.03 -40.17 -22.35
CA ASP A 560 18.27 -40.70 -21.77
C ASP A 560 19.31 -40.83 -22.89
N GLY A 561 20.54 -40.40 -22.63
CA GLY A 561 21.64 -40.41 -23.59
C GLY A 561 23.00 -40.06 -22.97
N ALA A 562 23.49 -40.94 -22.10
CA ALA A 562 24.90 -41.28 -21.83
C ALA A 562 25.95 -40.22 -21.41
N VAL A 563 26.27 -40.26 -20.12
CA VAL A 563 27.59 -40.44 -19.48
C VAL A 563 28.78 -39.56 -19.92
N GLY A 564 29.17 -38.66 -19.00
CA GLY A 564 30.53 -38.17 -18.81
C GLY A 564 30.78 -37.90 -17.31
N GLN A 565 31.32 -38.89 -16.60
CA GLN A 565 31.73 -38.75 -15.19
C GLN A 565 32.98 -37.87 -15.07
N ARG A 566 32.97 -36.84 -14.20
CA ARG A 566 34.13 -36.42 -13.40
C ARG A 566 33.72 -35.90 -12.00
N ALA A 567 34.06 -36.73 -11.02
CA ALA A 567 34.27 -36.54 -9.59
C ALA A 567 33.86 -35.22 -8.89
N HIS A 568 32.82 -35.29 -8.07
CA HIS A 568 32.65 -34.41 -6.91
C HIS A 568 33.60 -34.84 -5.78
N ARG A 569 34.53 -33.97 -5.38
CA ARG A 569 35.17 -34.04 -4.05
C ARG A 569 34.13 -33.62 -3.02
N GLN A 570 33.79 -34.54 -2.11
CA GLN A 570 33.12 -34.21 -0.85
C GLN A 570 34.01 -33.27 -0.04
N VAL A 571 33.53 -32.05 0.20
CA VAL A 571 33.99 -31.22 1.32
C VAL A 571 32.85 -31.22 2.33
N ARG A 572 33.07 -31.86 3.47
CA ARG A 572 32.18 -31.76 4.64
C ARG A 572 32.37 -30.38 5.27
N PRO A 573 31.30 -29.62 5.59
CA PRO A 573 31.40 -28.55 6.55
C PRO A 573 31.46 -29.14 7.97
N GLN A 574 32.38 -28.65 8.78
CA GLN A 574 32.44 -28.91 10.22
C GLN A 574 31.21 -28.33 10.94
N PRO A 575 30.79 -28.90 12.08
CA PRO A 575 29.69 -28.34 12.86
C PRO A 575 30.15 -27.06 13.56
N MET A 576 29.68 -25.90 13.11
CA MET A 576 29.81 -24.68 13.91
C MET A 576 28.89 -24.75 15.13
N ARG A 577 29.51 -24.50 16.28
CA ARG A 577 28.90 -24.50 17.60
C ARG A 577 27.71 -23.54 17.63
N ARG A 578 26.59 -24.01 18.20
CA ARG A 578 25.47 -23.17 18.65
C ARG A 578 26.03 -21.98 19.43
N ALA A 579 25.81 -20.78 18.92
CA ALA A 579 25.82 -19.59 19.75
C ALA A 579 24.61 -19.69 20.70
N GLU A 580 24.86 -19.85 21.99
CA GLU A 580 23.85 -19.66 23.02
C GLU A 580 23.37 -18.20 22.94
N ARG A 581 22.24 -17.97 22.26
CA ARG A 581 21.47 -16.74 22.45
C ARG A 581 20.86 -16.82 23.83
N ALA A 582 21.32 -15.95 24.73
CA ALA A 582 20.66 -15.69 25.99
C ALA A 582 19.24 -15.16 25.68
N HIS A 583 18.25 -16.05 25.75
CA HIS A 583 16.83 -15.69 25.76
C HIS A 583 16.56 -14.84 26.99
N ARG A 584 16.48 -13.52 26.82
CA ARG A 584 15.67 -12.69 27.70
C ARG A 584 14.24 -12.78 27.20
N HIS A 585 13.50 -13.75 27.72
CA HIS A 585 12.05 -13.75 27.64
C HIS A 585 11.53 -12.47 28.33
N ARG A 586 10.99 -11.54 27.55
CA ARG A 586 9.98 -10.59 28.02
C ARG A 586 8.66 -10.95 27.34
N PRO A 587 7.53 -10.97 28.05
CA PRO A 587 6.25 -11.33 27.46
C PRO A 587 5.85 -10.28 26.43
N ALA A 588 5.33 -10.74 25.29
CA ALA A 588 4.54 -9.90 24.40
C ALA A 588 3.42 -9.24 25.21
N LEU A 589 3.33 -7.91 25.11
CA LEU A 589 2.25 -7.16 25.74
C LEU A 589 0.91 -7.59 25.12
N PRO A 590 -0.13 -7.88 25.93
CA PRO A 590 -1.44 -8.18 25.40
C PRO A 590 -2.03 -6.92 24.76
N ARG A 591 -2.35 -7.00 23.47
CA ARG A 591 -3.25 -6.05 22.80
C ARG A 591 -4.66 -6.36 23.28
N GLY A 592 -5.15 -5.51 24.18
CA GLY A 592 -6.52 -5.52 24.70
C GLY A 592 -6.60 -4.48 25.78
N VAL A 593 -7.06 -3.27 25.44
CA VAL A 593 -7.47 -2.30 26.47
C VAL A 593 -8.88 -2.70 26.87
N ASP A 594 -8.99 -3.63 27.81
CA ASP A 594 -10.26 -3.94 28.47
C ASP A 594 -10.64 -2.78 29.38
N ALA A 595 -11.74 -2.12 29.04
CA ALA A 595 -12.37 -1.10 29.87
C ALA A 595 -12.97 -1.75 31.13
N VAL A 596 -12.25 -1.69 32.26
CA VAL A 596 -12.83 -2.02 33.56
C VAL A 596 -13.43 -0.77 34.19
N ARG A 597 -14.77 -0.69 34.15
CA ARG A 597 -15.56 0.19 35.01
C ARG A 597 -15.48 -0.31 36.46
N HIS A 598 -15.10 0.55 37.39
CA HIS A 598 -15.53 0.45 38.79
C HIS A 598 -16.02 1.80 39.31
N ALA A 599 -17.29 1.83 39.68
CA ALA A 599 -17.89 2.86 40.53
C ALA A 599 -17.78 2.40 42.00
N GLY A 600 -17.56 3.34 42.93
CA GLY A 600 -17.86 3.11 44.35
C GLY A 600 -16.95 3.77 45.40
N THR A 601 -17.15 5.07 45.61
CA THR A 601 -17.27 5.77 46.92
C THR A 601 -16.15 5.75 48.00
N ALA A 602 -15.76 6.99 48.35
CA ALA A 602 -15.65 7.56 49.70
C ALA A 602 -14.32 7.48 50.50
N ASP A 603 -13.67 8.65 50.57
CA ASP A 603 -13.49 9.49 51.78
C ASP A 603 -12.06 9.87 52.25
N ALA A 604 -12.01 11.13 52.67
CA ALA A 604 -11.03 12.01 53.30
C ALA A 604 -9.64 11.52 53.79
N GLY A 605 -8.64 12.41 53.63
CA GLY A 605 -7.47 12.41 54.51
C GLY A 605 -6.37 13.41 54.14
N ARG A 606 -6.41 14.61 54.75
CA ARG A 606 -5.35 15.64 54.69
C ARG A 606 -4.02 15.14 55.28
N GLY A 607 -2.89 15.58 54.71
CA GLY A 607 -1.58 15.49 55.37
C GLY A 607 -0.47 16.29 54.68
N ARG A 608 -0.14 17.47 55.23
CA ARG A 608 1.02 18.31 54.86
C ARG A 608 2.32 17.78 55.48
N ALA A 609 3.44 17.82 54.74
CA ALA A 609 4.80 18.13 55.23
C ALA A 609 5.77 18.21 54.01
N ARG A 610 6.18 19.38 53.52
CA ARG A 610 7.38 20.18 53.84
C ARG A 610 8.75 19.48 53.77
N GLN A 611 9.55 19.97 52.80
CA GLN A 611 11.01 20.22 52.79
C GLN A 611 11.92 18.97 52.81
N ARG A 612 13.02 18.84 52.06
CA ARG A 612 14.10 19.80 51.71
C ARG A 612 14.79 19.43 50.39
N ARG A 613 15.42 20.45 49.79
CA ARG A 613 16.38 20.44 48.68
C ARG A 613 17.78 19.90 49.08
N LEU A 614 18.56 19.59 48.03
CA LEU A 614 20.02 19.78 47.79
C LEU A 614 20.90 18.50 47.72
N PRO A 615 21.99 18.51 46.92
CA PRO A 615 22.16 17.65 45.72
C PRO A 615 23.59 17.06 45.59
N LEU A 616 24.02 16.77 44.35
CA LEU A 616 25.36 16.34 43.84
C LEU A 616 25.53 14.81 43.89
N LEU A 617 25.88 14.11 42.80
CA LEU A 617 26.77 14.39 41.67
C LEU A 617 26.11 14.10 40.32
#